data_AF-A0A8C4NZZ0-F1
#
_entry.id   AF-A0A8C4NZZ0-F1
#
_cell.length_a   1.000
_cell.length_b   1.000
_cell.length_c   1.000
_cell.angle_alpha   90.00
_cell.angle_beta   90.00
_cell.angle_gamma   90.00
#
_symmetry.space_group_name_H-M   'P 1'
#
loop_
_entity.id
_entity.type
_entity.pdbx_description
1 polymer ?
#
loop_
_entity_poly.entity_id
_entity_poly.type
_entity_poly.pdbx_seq_one_letter_code
_entity_poly.pdbx_strand_id
1 'polypeptide(L)'
;LAMFLDNMESEIVNSNQTDVEYVVNRWVVDYYLCLALELFQKQQYEDFRGIRDVLNSVIMVRPFEATDSMTTKLGVLKFLSRINEGESLGEININTLRVFHLTC
;
A
#
# COMPACT_ATOMS: atom_id res chain seq x y z
N LEU A 1 25.42 -22.87 24.89
CA LEU A 1 25.32 -21.47 25.36
C LEU A 1 25.59 -20.47 24.22
N ALA A 2 26.75 -20.51 23.54
CA ALA A 2 27.05 -19.62 22.41
C ALA A 2 26.00 -19.69 21.27
N MET A 3 25.66 -20.90 20.79
CA MET A 3 24.56 -21.10 19.81
C MET A 3 23.18 -20.60 20.27
N PHE A 4 22.92 -20.55 21.58
CA PHE A 4 21.65 -20.05 22.12
C PHE A 4 21.63 -18.51 22.15
N LEU A 5 22.78 -17.88 22.41
CA LEU A 5 22.94 -16.43 22.37
C LEU A 5 22.94 -15.92 20.93
N ASP A 6 23.59 -16.62 20.00
CA ASP A 6 23.59 -16.27 18.57
C ASP A 6 22.17 -16.32 17.97
N ASN A 7 21.37 -17.33 18.35
CA ASN A 7 19.97 -17.42 17.92
C ASN A 7 19.13 -16.27 18.49
N MET A 8 19.33 -15.93 19.77
CA MET A 8 18.61 -14.83 20.44
C MET A 8 18.98 -13.46 19.85
N GLU A 9 20.26 -13.22 19.57
CA GLU A 9 20.71 -11.99 18.89
C GLU A 9 20.15 -11.90 17.46
N SER A 10 20.09 -13.01 16.73
CA SER A 10 19.49 -13.03 15.38
C SER A 10 17.97 -12.79 15.40
N GLU A 11 17.24 -13.31 16.40
CA GLU A 11 15.81 -13.06 16.57
C GLU A 11 15.52 -11.59 16.92
N ILE A 12 16.33 -10.98 17.79
CA ILE A 12 16.18 -9.56 18.18
C ILE A 12 16.50 -8.62 17.00
N VAL A 13 17.54 -8.93 16.22
CA VAL A 13 17.88 -8.14 15.02
C VAL A 13 16.79 -8.26 13.96
N ASN A 14 16.22 -9.44 13.76
CA ASN A 14 15.10 -9.66 12.82
C ASN A 14 13.81 -8.96 13.26
N SER A 15 13.51 -8.91 14.57
CA SER A 15 12.37 -8.18 15.13
C SER A 15 12.46 -6.68 14.79
N ASN A 16 13.60 -6.05 15.10
CA ASN A 16 13.78 -4.62 14.86
C ASN A 16 13.75 -4.25 13.37
N GLN A 17 14.25 -5.14 12.51
CA GLN A 17 14.22 -4.92 11.06
C GLN A 17 12.80 -5.01 10.48
N THR A 18 11.97 -5.91 11.03
CA THR A 18 10.57 -6.05 10.66
C THR A 18 9.75 -4.82 11.08
N ASP A 19 10.03 -4.25 12.26
CA ASP A 19 9.37 -3.05 12.76
C ASP A 19 9.70 -1.80 11.91
N VAL A 20 10.97 -1.65 11.51
CA VAL A 20 11.39 -0.55 10.63
C VAL A 20 10.75 -0.68 9.24
N GLU A 21 10.72 -1.88 8.67
CA GLU A 21 10.03 -2.13 7.39
C GLU A 21 8.55 -1.72 7.47
N TYR A 22 7.87 -2.06 8.57
CA TYR A 22 6.45 -1.77 8.78
C TYR A 22 6.14 -0.26 8.74
N VAL A 23 6.98 0.54 9.42
CA VAL A 23 6.85 2.00 9.48
C VAL A 23 7.22 2.66 8.15
N VAL A 24 8.32 2.22 7.53
CA VAL A 24 8.77 2.77 6.24
C VAL A 24 7.74 2.47 5.16
N ASN A 25 7.22 1.25 5.10
CA ASN A 25 6.19 0.88 4.14
C ASN A 25 4.92 1.71 4.34
N ARG A 26 4.51 2.01 5.59
CA ARG A 26 3.40 2.93 5.87
C ARG A 26 3.66 4.31 5.25
N TRP A 27 4.85 4.87 5.43
CA TRP A 27 5.20 6.18 4.84
C TRP A 27 5.20 6.16 3.32
N VAL A 28 5.69 5.08 2.72
CA VAL A 28 5.67 4.88 1.28
C VAL A 28 4.24 4.82 0.75
N VAL A 29 3.34 4.07 1.42
CA VAL A 29 1.90 4.06 1.10
C VAL A 29 1.31 5.47 1.16
N ASP A 30 1.55 6.20 2.25
CA ASP A 30 1.04 7.57 2.43
C ASP A 30 1.55 8.53 1.35
N TYR A 31 2.83 8.44 0.99
CA TYR A 31 3.43 9.24 -0.08
C TYR A 31 2.75 8.99 -1.42
N TYR A 32 2.60 7.72 -1.83
CA TYR A 32 1.99 7.38 -3.12
C TYR A 32 0.51 7.73 -3.17
N LEU A 33 -0.20 7.66 -2.04
CA LEU A 33 -1.58 8.15 -1.94
C LEU A 33 -1.66 9.65 -2.20
N CYS A 34 -0.79 10.46 -1.57
CA CYS A 34 -0.72 11.90 -1.82
C CYS A 34 -0.37 12.20 -3.28
N LEU A 35 0.60 11.49 -3.85
CA LEU A 35 0.99 11.65 -5.25
C LEU A 35 -0.15 11.29 -6.21
N ALA A 36 -0.88 10.21 -5.95
CA ALA A 36 -2.03 9.82 -6.74
C ALA A 36 -3.13 10.90 -6.71
N LEU A 37 -3.39 11.52 -5.56
CA LEU A 37 -4.32 12.64 -5.45
C LEU A 37 -3.87 13.84 -6.29
N GLU A 38 -2.59 14.18 -6.24
CA GLU A 38 -2.02 15.29 -7.01
C GLU A 38 -2.13 15.06 -8.53
N LEU A 39 -1.79 13.86 -8.99
CA LEU A 39 -1.89 13.48 -10.40
C LEU A 39 -3.34 13.50 -10.89
N PHE A 40 -4.27 13.00 -10.06
CA PHE A 40 -5.70 13.03 -10.36
C PHE A 40 -6.21 14.47 -10.49
N GLN A 41 -5.83 15.36 -9.57
CA GLN A 41 -6.20 16.79 -9.62
C GLN A 41 -5.64 17.49 -10.87
N LYS A 42 -4.43 17.11 -11.30
CA LYS A 42 -3.81 17.62 -12.54
C LYS A 42 -4.33 16.94 -13.81
N GLN A 43 -5.30 16.03 -13.70
CA GLN A 43 -5.86 15.25 -14.81
C GLN A 43 -4.81 14.38 -15.55
N GLN A 44 -3.72 14.04 -14.87
CA GLN A 44 -2.67 13.14 -15.38
C GLN A 44 -3.07 11.68 -15.14
N TYR A 45 -4.10 11.22 -15.86
CA TYR A 45 -4.76 9.95 -15.59
C TYR A 45 -3.93 8.69 -15.91
N GLU A 46 -3.03 8.76 -16.89
CA GLU A 46 -2.09 7.68 -17.19
C GLU A 46 -1.04 7.51 -16.09
N ASP A 47 -0.45 8.62 -15.63
CA ASP A 47 0.49 8.62 -14.51
C ASP A 47 -0.19 8.16 -13.22
N PHE A 48 -1.41 8.62 -12.97
CA PHE A 48 -2.24 8.16 -11.85
C PHE A 48 -2.46 6.64 -11.89
N ARG A 49 -2.78 6.09 -13.06
CA ARG A 49 -2.95 4.64 -13.25
C ARG A 49 -1.66 3.89 -12.94
N GLY A 50 -0.52 4.37 -13.43
CA GLY A 50 0.79 3.79 -13.14
C GLY A 50 1.12 3.77 -11.64
N ILE A 51 0.88 4.87 -10.93
CA ILE A 51 1.08 4.94 -9.47
C ILE A 51 0.17 3.97 -8.73
N ARG A 52 -1.11 3.90 -9.10
CA ARG A 52 -2.06 2.96 -8.52
C ARG A 52 -1.60 1.51 -8.71
N ASP A 53 -1.11 1.16 -9.89
CA ASP A 53 -0.66 -0.19 -10.19
C ASP A 53 0.60 -0.57 -9.39
N VAL A 54 1.53 0.38 -9.18
CA VAL A 54 2.68 0.20 -8.26
C VAL A 54 2.21 -0.03 -6.83
N LEU A 55 1.26 0.77 -6.35
CA LEU A 55 0.72 0.65 -5.00
C LEU A 55 0.08 -0.73 -4.78
N ASN A 56 -0.71 -1.19 -5.74
CA ASN A 56 -1.37 -2.49 -5.68
C ASN A 56 -0.41 -3.69 -5.80
N SER A 57 0.58 -3.61 -6.68
CA SER A 57 1.44 -4.77 -7.01
C SER A 57 2.66 -4.91 -6.13
N VAL A 58 3.27 -3.80 -5.72
CA VAL A 58 4.55 -3.79 -5.00
C VAL A 58 4.35 -3.54 -3.51
N ILE A 59 3.47 -2.61 -3.17
CA ILE A 59 3.42 -2.08 -1.80
C ILE A 59 2.40 -2.85 -0.95
N MET A 60 1.27 -3.27 -1.52
CA MET A 60 0.23 -4.02 -0.78
C MET A 60 0.56 -5.49 -0.51
N VAL A 61 1.62 -6.02 -1.12
CA VAL A 61 2.11 -7.38 -0.82
C VAL A 61 3.11 -7.41 0.34
N ARG A 62 3.47 -6.24 0.89
CA ARG A 62 4.42 -6.08 2.00
C ARG A 62 3.68 -5.71 3.28
N PRO A 63 4.18 -6.11 4.46
CA PRO A 63 3.59 -5.69 5.72
C PRO A 63 3.83 -4.19 5.92
N PHE A 64 2.79 -3.45 6.30
CA PHE A 64 2.88 -2.03 6.66
C PHE A 64 1.96 -1.72 7.82
N GLU A 65 2.31 -0.69 8.59
CA GLU A 65 1.55 -0.27 9.76
C GLU A 65 0.18 0.28 9.39
N ALA A 66 -0.86 -0.47 9.79
CA ALA A 66 -2.24 -0.03 9.70
C ALA A 66 -2.49 1.07 10.73
N THR A 67 -2.95 2.23 10.26
CA THR A 67 -3.42 3.32 11.13
C THR A 67 -4.93 3.46 10.99
N ASP A 68 -5.59 4.06 11.97
CA ASP A 68 -7.05 4.28 11.96
C ASP A 68 -7.53 5.01 10.69
N SER A 69 -6.68 5.87 10.10
CA SER A 69 -6.98 6.62 8.88
C SER A 69 -6.71 5.86 7.57
N MET A 70 -5.99 4.74 7.64
CA MET A 70 -5.47 4.03 6.47
C MET A 70 -6.61 3.49 5.59
N THR A 71 -7.62 2.87 6.22
CA THR A 71 -8.81 2.38 5.53
C THR A 71 -9.52 3.49 4.75
N THR A 72 -9.63 4.68 5.33
CA THR A 72 -10.25 5.84 4.66
C THR A 72 -9.43 6.28 3.46
N LYS A 73 -8.10 6.44 3.59
CA LYS A 73 -7.22 6.88 2.50
C LYS A 73 -7.28 5.93 1.30
N LEU A 74 -7.24 4.64 1.57
CA LEU A 74 -7.35 3.59 0.55
C LEU A 74 -8.75 3.56 -0.09
N GLY A 75 -9.79 3.82 0.70
CA GLY A 75 -11.15 4.00 0.22
C GLY A 75 -11.29 5.17 -0.75
N VAL A 76 -10.63 6.30 -0.48
CA VAL A 76 -10.56 7.44 -1.39
C VAL A 76 -9.86 7.05 -2.69
N LEU A 77 -8.72 6.38 -2.62
CA LEU A 77 -8.01 5.92 -3.83
C LEU A 77 -8.87 4.95 -4.67
N LYS A 78 -9.60 4.04 -4.02
CA LYS A 78 -10.57 3.15 -4.67
C LYS A 78 -11.62 3.93 -5.44
N PHE A 79 -12.18 4.94 -4.79
CA PHE A 79 -13.23 5.76 -5.36
C PHE A 79 -12.72 6.53 -6.57
N LEU A 80 -11.56 7.16 -6.48
CA LEU A 80 -10.94 7.88 -7.59
C LEU A 80 -10.57 6.96 -8.76
N SER A 81 -10.07 5.76 -8.47
CA SER A 81 -9.79 4.76 -9.49
C SER A 81 -11.06 4.40 -10.29
N ARG A 82 -12.21 4.26 -9.62
CA ARG A 82 -13.50 4.00 -10.29
C ARG A 82 -13.99 5.16 -11.13
N ILE A 83 -13.75 6.40 -10.69
CA ILE A 83 -14.07 7.59 -11.50
C ILE A 83 -13.19 7.60 -12.76
N ASN A 84 -11.89 7.35 -12.60
CA ASN A 84 -10.92 7.30 -13.70
C ASN A 84 -11.24 6.19 -14.72
N GLU A 85 -11.75 5.06 -14.25
CA GLU A 85 -12.17 3.92 -15.08
C GLU A 85 -13.61 4.06 -15.61
N GLY A 86 -14.35 5.10 -15.22
CA GLY A 86 -15.80 5.22 -15.48
C GLY A 86 -16.18 5.28 -16.96
N GLU A 87 -15.27 5.68 -17.86
CA GLU A 87 -15.48 5.60 -19.31
C GLU A 87 -15.33 4.17 -19.87
N SER A 88 -14.66 3.27 -19.14
CA SER A 88 -14.49 1.84 -19.44
C SER A 88 -15.62 1.00 -18.82
N LEU A 89 -16.84 1.15 -19.32
CA LEU A 89 -18.00 0.39 -18.82
C LEU A 89 -17.95 -1.13 -19.14
N GLY A 90 -16.89 -1.63 -19.79
CA GLY A 90 -16.69 -3.04 -20.12
C GLY A 90 -15.81 -3.82 -19.14
N GLU A 91 -15.00 -3.14 -18.32
CA GLU A 91 -14.05 -3.76 -17.40
C GLU A 91 -14.34 -3.31 -15.97
N ILE A 92 -15.39 -3.86 -15.37
CA ILE A 92 -15.51 -3.84 -13.91
C ILE A 92 -14.38 -4.73 -13.37
N ASN A 93 -13.21 -4.14 -13.14
CA ASN A 93 -12.11 -4.83 -12.50
C ASN A 93 -12.43 -4.96 -11.00
N ILE A 94 -13.20 -6.00 -10.69
CA ILE A 94 -13.57 -6.42 -9.33
C ILE A 94 -12.35 -6.77 -8.47
N ASN A 95 -11.14 -6.81 -9.05
CA ASN A 95 -9.90 -7.15 -8.38
C ASN A 95 -9.07 -5.93 -7.96
N THR A 96 -9.40 -4.71 -8.39
CA THR A 96 -8.50 -3.54 -8.23
C THR A 96 -8.11 -3.27 -6.78
N LEU A 97 -8.88 -3.73 -5.77
CA LEU A 97 -8.51 -3.64 -4.34
C LEU A 97 -9.07 -4.82 -3.52
N ARG A 98 -8.81 -6.07 -3.93
CA ARG A 98 -9.23 -7.27 -3.18
C ARG A 98 -8.33 -7.63 -2.00
N VAL A 99 -7.37 -6.78 -1.61
CA VAL A 99 -6.38 -7.11 -0.56
C VAL A 99 -6.79 -6.66 0.84
N PHE A 100 -7.86 -5.85 1.02
CA PHE A 100 -8.14 -5.27 2.35
C PHE A 100 -8.99 -6.11 3.31
N HIS A 101 -9.48 -7.28 2.92
CA HIS A 101 -10.35 -8.05 3.81
C HIS A 101 -9.58 -8.95 4.80
N LEU A 102 -8.25 -9.03 4.75
CA LEU A 102 -7.51 -10.06 5.52
C LEU A 102 -6.29 -9.57 6.31
N THR A 103 -6.00 -8.26 6.36
CA THR A 103 -4.82 -7.74 7.08
C THR A 103 -5.10 -6.54 7.99
N CYS A 104 -6.36 -6.31 8.36
CA CYS A 104 -6.72 -5.51 9.53
C CYS A 104 -7.55 -6.37 10.49
#